data_AF-A0A1E9VQE1-F1
#
_entry.id   AF-A0A1E9VQE1-F1
#
_cell.length_a   1.000
_cell.length_b   1.000
_cell.length_c   1.000
_cell.angle_alpha   90.00
_cell.angle_beta   90.00
_cell.angle_gamma   90.00
#
_symmetry.space_group_name_H-M   'P 1'
#
loop_
_entity.id
_entity.type
_entity.pdbx_description
1 polymer ?
#
loop_
_entity_poly.entity_id
_entity_poly.type
_entity_poly.pdbx_seq_one_letter_code
_entity_poly.pdbx_strand_id
1 'polypeptide(L)'
;MWVHNDGCCDLSNLKTINTRHYADKVTQKSVAKEKNTVVNRKAVDISADVQAIRDGKVNIINNQFHVNGRIYGHHDGTLYPISGTGFYTLNRAEYKVLGVYNQFGNSQKSKQILSNMGIDKTTQNKVLEIFQELNK
;
A
#
# COMPACT_ATOMS: atom_id res chain seq x y z
N MET A 1 24.22 14.78 -10.89
CA MET A 1 23.92 16.03 -10.18
C MET A 1 23.20 15.63 -8.90
N TRP A 2 23.90 15.63 -7.78
CA TRP A 2 23.31 15.28 -6.48
C TRP A 2 22.61 16.52 -5.95
N VAL A 3 21.30 16.43 -5.73
CA VAL A 3 20.49 17.55 -5.27
C VAL A 3 20.77 17.72 -3.78
N HIS A 4 21.32 18.87 -3.39
CA HIS A 4 21.50 19.21 -1.98
C HIS A 4 20.12 19.32 -1.31
N ASN A 5 20.01 18.69 -0.13
CA ASN A 5 18.80 18.46 0.63
C ASN A 5 18.39 19.73 1.41
N ASP A 6 18.08 20.82 0.71
CA ASP A 6 17.82 22.12 1.36
C ASP A 6 16.34 22.30 1.75
N GLY A 7 15.59 21.22 1.98
CA GLY A 7 14.19 21.34 2.39
C GLY A 7 13.44 20.08 2.84
N CYS A 8 14.05 18.89 2.79
CA CYS A 8 13.38 17.67 3.27
C CYS A 8 13.92 17.24 4.64
N CYS A 9 13.06 16.59 5.42
CA CYS A 9 13.35 16.06 6.75
C CYS A 9 14.66 15.25 6.80
N ASP A 10 15.25 15.12 8.00
CA ASP A 10 16.40 14.26 8.25
C ASP A 10 16.10 12.82 7.79
N LEU A 11 16.61 12.50 6.60
CA LEU A 11 16.31 11.24 5.90
C LEU A 11 16.78 10.05 6.72
N SER A 12 17.89 10.19 7.46
CA SER A 12 18.50 9.12 8.22
C SER A 12 17.57 8.56 9.32
N ASN A 13 16.67 9.40 9.82
CA ASN A 13 15.73 9.08 10.89
C ASN A 13 14.31 8.72 10.42
N LEU A 14 14.07 8.64 9.11
CA LEU A 14 12.77 8.24 8.58
C LEU A 14 12.40 6.81 9.00
N LYS A 15 11.21 6.65 9.58
CA LYS A 15 10.63 5.36 9.96
C LYS A 15 10.03 4.68 8.72
N THR A 16 10.12 3.36 8.70
CA THR A 16 9.47 2.51 7.69
C THR A 16 7.94 2.67 7.71
N ILE A 17 7.29 2.16 6.67
CA ILE A 17 5.83 2.20 6.56
C ILE A 17 5.16 1.42 7.69
N ASN A 18 4.06 1.95 8.23
CA ASN A 18 3.28 1.25 9.25
C ASN A 18 2.62 -0.02 8.68
N THR A 19 2.55 -1.09 9.46
CA THR A 19 1.99 -2.39 9.07
C THR A 19 0.54 -2.33 8.59
N ARG A 20 -0.23 -1.29 8.95
CA ARG A 20 -1.58 -1.03 8.43
C ARG A 20 -1.63 -0.81 6.91
N HIS A 21 -0.49 -0.53 6.28
CA HIS A 21 -0.35 -0.42 4.83
C HIS A 21 0.04 -1.75 4.17
N TYR A 22 0.23 -2.84 4.91
CA TYR A 22 0.48 -4.14 4.30
C TYR A 22 -0.83 -4.75 3.81
N ALA A 23 -0.86 -5.12 2.52
CA ALA A 23 -2.08 -5.59 1.88
C ALA A 23 -2.63 -6.86 2.54
N ASP A 24 -1.75 -7.76 3.01
CA ASP A 24 -2.09 -8.99 3.73
C ASP A 24 -2.54 -8.75 5.19
N LYS A 25 -2.42 -7.52 5.69
CA LYS A 25 -2.87 -7.12 7.04
C LYS A 25 -4.20 -6.35 7.02
N VAL A 26 -4.78 -6.13 5.86
CA VAL A 26 -6.12 -5.54 5.76
C VAL A 26 -7.15 -6.54 6.26
N THR A 27 -8.03 -6.10 7.17
CA THR A 27 -9.11 -6.92 7.73
C THR A 27 -10.43 -6.16 7.57
N GLN A 28 -11.56 -6.83 7.80
CA GLN A 28 -12.87 -6.16 7.84
C GLN A 28 -12.97 -5.06 8.93
N LYS A 29 -12.12 -5.10 9.96
CA LYS A 29 -12.06 -4.09 11.03
C LYS A 29 -11.14 -2.92 10.71
N SER A 30 -10.37 -2.99 9.62
CA SER A 30 -9.47 -1.92 9.22
C SER A 30 -10.26 -0.66 8.84
N VAL A 31 -9.78 0.50 9.26
CA VAL A 31 -10.42 1.79 8.96
C VAL A 31 -10.23 2.11 7.48
N ALA A 32 -11.32 2.04 6.71
CA ALA A 32 -11.32 2.38 5.29
C ALA A 32 -11.45 3.88 5.08
N LYS A 33 -10.46 4.50 4.41
CA LYS A 33 -10.51 5.88 3.92
C LYS A 33 -11.05 5.93 2.49
N GLU A 34 -11.25 7.13 1.94
CA GLU A 34 -11.63 7.30 0.54
C GLU A 34 -10.56 6.77 -0.43
N LYS A 35 -9.29 6.92 -0.08
CA LYS A 35 -8.14 6.41 -0.83
C LYS A 35 -7.18 5.71 0.12
N ASN A 36 -6.87 4.44 -0.16
CA ASN A 36 -6.00 3.60 0.66
C ASN A 36 -4.94 2.97 -0.24
N THR A 37 -3.67 3.30 -0.06
CA THR A 37 -2.58 2.57 -0.72
C THR A 37 -2.04 1.49 0.22
N VAL A 38 -2.00 0.26 -0.27
CA VAL A 38 -1.43 -0.91 0.42
C VAL A 38 -0.30 -1.53 -0.39
N VAL A 39 0.57 -2.29 0.27
CA VAL A 39 1.80 -2.86 -0.29
C VAL A 39 1.77 -4.38 -0.26
N ASN A 40 2.10 -5.01 -1.38
CA ASN A 40 2.47 -6.42 -1.46
C ASN A 40 3.91 -6.62 -0.97
N ARG A 41 4.08 -6.86 0.33
CA ARG A 41 5.40 -7.08 0.94
C ARG A 41 6.08 -8.40 0.56
N LYS A 42 5.41 -9.29 -0.20
CA LYS A 42 6.07 -10.45 -0.83
C LYS A 42 6.77 -10.09 -2.14
N ALA A 43 6.29 -9.05 -2.82
CA ALA A 43 6.81 -8.59 -4.12
C ALA A 43 7.70 -7.35 -4.00
N VAL A 44 7.69 -6.67 -2.85
CA VAL A 44 8.43 -5.42 -2.61
C VAL A 44 9.36 -5.59 -1.42
N ASP A 45 10.66 -5.37 -1.66
CA ASP A 45 11.65 -5.20 -0.59
C ASP A 45 11.56 -3.77 -0.03
N ILE A 46 10.65 -3.59 0.92
CA ILE A 46 10.44 -2.32 1.61
C ILE A 46 11.70 -1.89 2.37
N SER A 47 12.48 -2.84 2.89
CA SER A 47 13.68 -2.52 3.67
C SER A 47 14.76 -1.89 2.78
N ALA A 48 14.96 -2.45 1.57
CA ALA A 48 15.88 -1.88 0.59
C ALA A 48 15.44 -0.48 0.15
N ASP A 49 14.15 -0.27 -0.11
CA ASP A 49 13.62 1.05 -0.48
C ASP A 49 13.83 2.08 0.64
N VAL A 50 13.52 1.72 1.89
CA VAL A 50 13.71 2.60 3.06
C VAL A 50 15.19 2.93 3.27
N GLN A 51 16.09 1.96 3.09
CA GLN A 51 17.52 2.22 3.22
C GLN A 51 18.03 3.13 2.11
N ALA A 52 17.60 2.93 0.86
CA ALA A 52 17.95 3.83 -0.23
C ALA A 52 17.47 5.26 0.01
N ILE A 53 16.25 5.43 0.58
CA ILE A 53 15.74 6.74 1.00
C ILE A 53 16.65 7.37 2.06
N ARG A 54 16.99 6.63 3.12
CA ARG A 54 17.87 7.10 4.21
C ARG A 54 19.26 7.47 3.73
N ASP A 55 19.80 6.72 2.76
CA ASP A 55 21.09 6.97 2.13
C ASP A 55 21.07 8.14 1.14
N GLY A 56 19.91 8.76 0.88
CA GLY A 56 19.75 9.80 -0.13
C GLY A 56 19.89 9.31 -1.58
N LYS A 57 19.80 8.00 -1.82
CA LYS A 57 19.92 7.36 -3.15
C LYS A 57 18.57 7.34 -3.88
N VAL A 58 17.85 8.46 -3.83
CA VAL A 58 16.49 8.58 -4.36
C VAL A 58 16.29 9.91 -5.06
N ASN A 59 15.32 9.98 -5.97
CA ASN A 59 14.91 11.25 -6.54
C ASN A 59 13.82 11.85 -5.65
N ILE A 60 14.00 13.09 -5.21
CA ILE A 60 13.00 13.82 -4.43
C ILE A 60 12.26 14.77 -5.38
N ILE A 61 10.96 14.53 -5.57
CA ILE A 61 10.11 15.33 -6.46
C ILE A 61 8.86 15.71 -5.68
N ASN A 62 8.54 17.00 -5.58
CA ASN A 62 7.35 17.50 -4.85
C ASN A 62 7.23 16.92 -3.42
N ASN A 63 8.35 16.84 -2.70
CA ASN A 63 8.44 16.25 -1.36
C ASN A 63 8.01 14.76 -1.29
N GLN A 64 8.21 14.02 -2.38
CA GLN A 64 7.99 12.57 -2.47
C GLN A 64 9.30 11.89 -2.83
N PHE A 65 9.50 10.69 -2.29
CA PHE A 65 10.67 9.87 -2.56
C PHE A 65 10.37 8.89 -3.69
N HIS A 66 11.10 9.02 -4.79
CA HIS A 66 11.02 8.14 -5.94
C HIS A 66 12.21 7.17 -5.89
N VAL A 67 11.92 5.90 -5.65
CA VAL A 67 12.90 4.83 -5.43
C VAL A 67 12.41 3.55 -6.07
N ASN A 68 13.25 2.88 -6.87
CA ASN A 68 12.95 1.57 -7.46
C ASN A 68 11.58 1.47 -8.17
N GLY A 69 11.14 2.55 -8.85
CA GLY A 69 9.84 2.62 -9.53
C GLY A 69 8.63 2.79 -8.58
N ARG A 70 8.87 3.18 -7.34
CA ARG A 70 7.87 3.42 -6.29
C ARG A 70 7.98 4.82 -5.75
N ILE A 71 6.85 5.32 -5.28
CA ILE A 71 6.69 6.66 -4.74
C ILE A 71 6.21 6.54 -3.30
N TYR A 72 6.96 7.15 -2.40
CA TYR A 72 6.64 7.27 -0.99
C TYR A 72 6.45 8.74 -0.61
N GLY A 73 5.48 9.01 0.25
CA GLY A 73 5.43 10.25 1.00
C GLY A 73 5.92 10.02 2.42
N HIS A 74 6.05 11.10 3.18
CA HIS A 74 6.28 11.01 4.62
C HIS A 74 5.35 11.95 5.38
N HIS A 75 5.03 11.57 6.61
CA HIS A 75 4.31 12.40 7.58
C HIS A 75 4.86 12.07 8.97
N ASP A 76 5.20 13.09 9.76
CA ASP A 76 5.79 12.93 11.10
C ASP A 76 6.96 11.94 11.16
N GLY A 77 7.87 12.03 10.19
CA GLY A 77 9.03 11.15 10.08
C GLY A 77 8.70 9.70 9.74
N THR A 78 7.47 9.36 9.33
CA THR A 78 7.07 8.01 8.94
C THR A 78 6.70 7.96 7.47
N LEU A 79 7.26 7.00 6.74
CA LEU A 79 6.95 6.79 5.33
C LEU A 79 5.54 6.22 5.15
N TYR A 80 4.89 6.58 4.04
CA TYR A 80 3.67 5.94 3.57
C TYR A 80 3.72 5.72 2.05
N PRO A 81 3.14 4.60 1.55
CA PRO A 81 3.14 4.32 0.13
C PRO A 81 2.17 5.25 -0.60
N ILE A 82 2.58 5.79 -1.76
CA ILE A 82 1.72 6.58 -2.65
C ILE A 82 1.29 5.73 -3.84
N SER A 83 2.25 5.25 -4.63
CA SER A 83 2.04 4.43 -5.84
C SER A 83 3.33 3.73 -6.27
N GLY A 84 3.24 2.76 -7.18
CA GLY A 84 4.38 2.05 -7.74
C GLY A 84 4.18 0.54 -7.82
N THR A 85 5.14 -0.16 -8.40
CA THR A 85 5.11 -1.62 -8.56
C THR A 85 4.93 -2.33 -7.21
N GLY A 86 3.90 -3.18 -7.12
CA GLY A 86 3.54 -3.89 -5.89
C GLY A 86 2.74 -3.06 -4.88
N PHE A 87 2.35 -1.83 -5.22
CA PHE A 87 1.40 -1.03 -4.43
C PHE A 87 0.04 -1.04 -5.11
N TYR A 88 -1.02 -1.15 -4.30
CA TYR A 88 -2.40 -1.09 -4.78
C TYR A 88 -3.10 0.08 -4.12
N THR A 89 -3.54 1.04 -4.94
CA THR A 89 -4.40 2.14 -4.52
C THR A 89 -5.85 1.70 -4.65
N LEU A 90 -6.53 1.61 -3.51
CA LEU A 90 -7.89 1.12 -3.37
C LEU A 90 -8.81 2.24 -2.89
N ASN A 91 -9.98 2.35 -3.49
CA ASN A 91 -11.06 3.16 -2.93
C ASN A 91 -11.63 2.50 -1.65
N ARG A 92 -12.58 3.17 -0.99
CA ARG A 92 -13.20 2.67 0.25
C ARG A 92 -13.84 1.29 0.09
N ALA A 93 -14.55 1.05 -1.01
CA ALA A 93 -15.23 -0.21 -1.27
C ALA A 93 -14.21 -1.34 -1.52
N GLU A 94 -13.27 -1.11 -2.42
CA GLU A 94 -12.19 -2.04 -2.77
C GLU A 94 -11.35 -2.46 -1.55
N TYR A 95 -11.03 -1.49 -0.67
CA TYR A 95 -10.29 -1.78 0.55
C TYR A 95 -11.08 -2.69 1.51
N LYS A 96 -12.40 -2.49 1.64
CA LYS A 96 -13.25 -3.39 2.43
C LYS A 96 -13.33 -4.78 1.81
N VAL A 97 -13.44 -4.87 0.48
CA VAL A 97 -13.47 -6.15 -0.26
C VAL A 97 -12.18 -6.94 0.01
N LEU A 98 -11.02 -6.28 -0.01
CA LEU A 98 -9.74 -6.92 0.31
C LEU A 98 -9.75 -7.48 1.73
N GLY A 99 -10.31 -6.74 2.70
CA GLY A 99 -10.48 -7.22 4.07
C GLY A 99 -11.37 -8.45 4.20
N VAL A 100 -12.42 -8.57 3.38
CA VAL A 100 -13.29 -9.77 3.32
C VAL A 100 -12.53 -10.96 2.74
N TYR A 101 -11.81 -10.78 1.62
CA TYR A 101 -11.02 -11.84 1.01
C TYR A 101 -9.86 -12.29 1.89
N ASN A 102 -9.13 -11.38 2.53
CA ASN A 102 -8.08 -11.73 3.49
C ASN A 102 -8.59 -12.57 4.66
N GLN A 103 -9.85 -12.39 5.07
CA GLN A 103 -10.43 -13.13 6.19
C GLN A 103 -11.06 -14.47 5.79
N PHE A 104 -11.69 -14.56 4.61
CA PHE A 104 -12.48 -15.74 4.23
C PHE A 104 -12.03 -16.41 2.93
N GLY A 105 -10.98 -15.91 2.29
CA GLY A 105 -10.56 -16.32 0.95
C GLY A 105 -11.64 -16.06 -0.11
N ASN A 106 -11.41 -16.57 -1.32
CA ASN A 106 -12.43 -16.61 -2.39
C ASN A 106 -13.44 -17.74 -2.15
N SER A 107 -14.21 -17.63 -1.07
CA SER A 107 -15.18 -18.65 -0.62
C SER A 107 -16.63 -18.23 -0.89
N GLN A 108 -17.57 -19.18 -0.78
CA GLN A 108 -19.00 -18.88 -0.84
C GLN A 108 -19.43 -17.85 0.22
N LYS A 109 -18.80 -17.91 1.40
CA LYS A 109 -19.02 -16.93 2.49
C LYS A 109 -18.60 -15.53 2.08
N SER A 110 -17.43 -15.38 1.46
CA SER A 110 -16.99 -14.07 0.95
C SER A 110 -17.99 -13.51 -0.08
N LYS A 111 -18.45 -14.34 -1.02
CA LYS A 111 -19.43 -13.94 -2.06
C LYS A 111 -20.74 -13.45 -1.45
N GLN A 112 -21.25 -14.15 -0.43
CA GLN A 112 -22.47 -13.75 0.27
C GLN A 112 -22.29 -12.40 1.00
N ILE A 113 -21.17 -12.21 1.71
CA ILE A 113 -20.88 -10.95 2.40
C ILE A 113 -20.79 -9.79 1.40
N LEU A 114 -20.06 -9.98 0.30
CA LEU A 114 -19.88 -8.95 -0.73
C LEU A 114 -21.19 -8.60 -1.43
N SER A 115 -22.06 -9.59 -1.65
CA SER A 115 -23.42 -9.36 -2.15
C SER A 115 -24.26 -8.55 -1.17
N ASN A 116 -24.22 -8.88 0.12
CA ASN A 116 -24.96 -8.16 1.17
C ASN A 116 -24.45 -6.71 1.35
N MET A 117 -23.17 -6.48 1.07
CA MET A 117 -22.56 -5.15 1.04
C MET A 117 -22.91 -4.35 -0.22
N GLY A 118 -23.61 -4.94 -1.19
CA GLY A 118 -23.96 -4.28 -2.45
C GLY A 118 -22.76 -4.02 -3.38
N ILE A 119 -21.69 -4.81 -3.25
CA ILE A 119 -20.49 -4.63 -4.08
C ILE A 119 -20.73 -5.22 -5.47
N ASP A 120 -20.50 -4.42 -6.52
CA ASP A 120 -20.62 -4.85 -7.90
C ASP A 120 -19.52 -5.87 -8.30
N LYS A 121 -19.81 -6.69 -9.32
CA LYS A 121 -18.89 -7.76 -9.76
C LYS A 121 -17.55 -7.22 -10.29
N THR A 122 -17.52 -6.04 -10.89
CA THR A 122 -16.28 -5.44 -11.41
C THR A 122 -15.33 -5.12 -10.27
N THR A 123 -15.84 -4.49 -9.21
CA THR A 123 -15.08 -4.22 -7.98
C THR A 123 -14.60 -5.53 -7.32
N GLN A 124 -15.47 -6.55 -7.24
CA GLN A 124 -15.08 -7.85 -6.68
C GLN A 124 -13.94 -8.50 -7.47
N ASN A 125 -14.05 -8.56 -8.80
CA ASN A 125 -13.04 -9.18 -9.67
C ASN A 125 -11.69 -8.47 -9.58
N LYS A 126 -11.68 -7.13 -9.64
CA LYS A 126 -10.46 -6.33 -9.51
C LYS A 126 -9.71 -6.66 -8.22
N VAL A 127 -10.42 -6.72 -7.10
CA VAL A 127 -9.78 -6.99 -5.81
C VAL A 127 -9.43 -8.47 -5.63
N LEU A 128 -10.17 -9.37 -6.29
CA LEU A 128 -9.84 -10.80 -6.30
C LEU A 128 -8.49 -11.05 -7.00
N GLU A 129 -8.20 -10.36 -8.11
CA GLU A 129 -6.89 -10.44 -8.78
C GLU A 129 -5.76 -10.04 -7.84
N ILE A 130 -5.92 -8.91 -7.13
CA ILE A 130 -4.97 -8.45 -6.11
C ILE A 130 -4.82 -9.51 -5.02
N PHE A 131 -5.92 -10.02 -4.47
CA PHE A 131 -5.88 -11.06 -3.44
C PHE A 131 -5.14 -12.31 -3.93
N GLN A 132 -5.34 -12.74 -5.17
CA GLN A 132 -4.63 -13.88 -5.75
C GLN A 132 -3.14 -13.60 -5.86
N GLU A 133 -2.73 -12.39 -6.30
CA GLU A 133 -1.32 -11.99 -6.34
C GLU A 133 -0.66 -12.00 -4.97
N LEU A 134 -1.38 -11.62 -3.91
CA LEU A 134 -0.87 -11.69 -2.53
C LEU A 134 -0.67 -13.14 -2.03
N ASN A 135 -1.35 -14.11 -2.65
CA ASN A 135 -1.35 -15.52 -2.23
C ASN A 135 -0.64 -16.46 -3.21
N LYS A 136 0.02 -15.92 -4.23
CA LYS A 136 1.11 -16.63 -4.93
C LYS A 136 2.31 -16.80 -3.98
#